data_AF-A0A969ANC8-F1
#
_entry.id   AF-A0A969ANC8-F1
#
_cell.length_a   1.000
_cell.length_b   1.000
_cell.length_c   1.000
_cell.angle_alpha   90.00
_cell.angle_beta   90.00
_cell.angle_gamma   90.00
#
_symmetry.space_group_name_H-M   'P 1'
#
loop_
_entity.id
_entity.type
_entity.pdbx_description
1 polymer ?
#
loop_
_entity_poly.entity_id
_entity_poly.type
_entity_poly.pdbx_seq_one_letter_code
_entity_poly.pdbx_strand_id
1 'polypeptide(L)' 'MNTHRVTATVQDDGTVILNSLPFKAGVSLDVILVEQSKDMTPPQTPLGDNPLKGSILYFESPLEPAVSVDEWNALQ' A
#
# COMPACT_ATOMS: atom_id res chain seq x y z
N MET A 1 6.68 -12.60 -0.31
CA MET A 1 5.22 -12.72 -0.14
C MET A 1 4.59 -11.68 -1.04
N ASN A 2 3.81 -12.07 -2.05
CA ASN A 2 3.19 -11.10 -2.98
C ASN A 2 1.80 -10.74 -2.47
N THR A 3 1.65 -9.52 -1.97
CA THR A 3 0.38 -9.02 -1.43
C THR A 3 -0.27 -8.08 -2.43
N HIS A 4 -1.52 -8.35 -2.78
CA HIS A 4 -2.34 -7.47 -3.62
C HIS A 4 -3.37 -6.75 -2.76
N ARG A 5 -3.43 -5.42 -2.85
CA ARG A 5 -4.43 -4.59 -2.17
C ARG A 5 -5.53 -4.20 -3.14
N VAL A 6 -6.78 -4.49 -2.78
CA VAL A 6 -7.98 -4.01 -3.47
C VAL A 6 -8.87 -3.33 -2.45
N THR A 7 -9.44 -2.18 -2.83
CA THR A 7 -10.43 -1.48 -2.00
C THR A 7 -11.82 -1.85 -2.50
N ALA A 8 -12.67 -2.33 -1.59
CA ALA A 8 -14.07 -2.63 -1.86
C ALA A 8 -14.92 -2.15 -0.68
N THR A 9 -16.16 -1.80 -0.97
CA THR A 9 -17.14 -1.40 0.05
C THR A 9 -17.94 -2.62 0.47
N VAL A 10 -18.18 -2.72 1.78
CA VAL A 10 -19.12 -3.72 2.34
C VAL A 10 -20.54 -3.29 1.94
N GLN A 11 -21.29 -4.21 1.35
CA GLN A 11 -22.70 -3.97 1.00
C GLN A 11 -23.60 -4.05 2.24
N ASP A 12 -24.85 -3.59 2.14
CA ASP A 12 -25.80 -3.55 3.25
C ASP A 12 -26.11 -4.93 3.84
N ASP A 13 -25.93 -5.99 3.05
CA ASP A 13 -26.09 -7.39 3.45
C ASP A 13 -24.83 -7.99 4.11
N GLY A 14 -23.76 -7.18 4.26
CA GLY A 14 -22.46 -7.61 4.79
C GLY A 14 -21.55 -8.27 3.75
N THR A 15 -21.94 -8.35 2.47
CA THR A 15 -21.15 -8.98 1.41
C THR A 15 -20.04 -8.05 0.91
N VAL A 16 -18.85 -8.60 0.62
CA VAL A 16 -17.75 -7.89 -0.03
C VAL A 16 -17.44 -8.56 -1.37
N ILE A 17 -17.54 -7.80 -2.46
CA ILE A 17 -17.21 -8.27 -3.81
C ILE A 17 -15.84 -7.72 -4.22
N LEU A 18 -14.86 -8.61 -4.35
CA LEU A 18 -13.52 -8.29 -4.84
C LEU A 18 -13.43 -8.61 -6.34
N ASN A 19 -13.30 -7.58 -7.18
CA ASN A 19 -13.21 -7.73 -8.63
C ASN A 19 -11.77 -7.59 -9.14
N SER A 20 -11.50 -8.18 -10.31
CA SER A 20 -10.25 -8.01 -11.07
C SER A 20 -8.97 -8.42 -10.32
N LEU A 21 -9.05 -9.45 -9.48
CA LEU A 21 -7.87 -10.00 -8.82
C LEU A 21 -6.95 -10.69 -9.84
N PRO A 22 -5.61 -10.47 -9.80
CA PRO A 22 -4.67 -11.03 -10.76
C PRO A 22 -4.29 -12.48 -10.44
N PHE A 23 -5.25 -13.30 -9.99
CA PHE A 23 -5.04 -14.70 -9.63
C PHE A 23 -5.69 -15.63 -10.64
N LYS A 24 -5.07 -16.80 -10.83
CA LYS A 24 -5.62 -17.84 -11.71
C LYS A 24 -6.66 -18.67 -10.96
N ALA A 25 -7.61 -19.24 -11.71
CA ALA A 25 -8.58 -20.19 -11.14
C ALA A 25 -7.86 -21.39 -10.50
N GLY A 26 -8.38 -21.87 -9.37
CA GLY A 26 -7.87 -23.03 -8.64
C GLY A 26 -6.75 -22.74 -7.63
N VAL A 27 -6.34 -21.48 -7.47
CA VAL A 27 -5.35 -21.08 -6.45
C VAL A 27 -6.04 -20.83 -5.11
N SER A 28 -5.49 -21.38 -4.03
CA SER A 28 -5.88 -21.04 -2.66
C SER A 28 -5.24 -19.72 -2.23
N LEU A 29 -6.02 -18.83 -1.63
CA LEU A 29 -5.57 -17.49 -1.23
C LEU A 29 -6.07 -17.18 0.18
N ASP A 30 -5.21 -16.54 0.96
CA ASP A 30 -5.58 -15.95 2.24
C ASP A 30 -5.98 -14.49 2.02
N VAL A 31 -7.10 -14.08 2.61
CA VAL A 31 -7.64 -12.72 2.46
C VAL A 31 -7.59 -12.01 3.81
N ILE A 32 -7.02 -10.80 3.81
CA ILE A 32 -6.97 -9.92 4.98
C ILE A 32 -7.89 -8.73 4.69
N LEU A 33 -8.91 -8.56 5.54
CA LEU A 33 -9.83 -7.43 5.50
C LEU A 33 -9.36 -6.38 6.51
N VAL A 34 -9.21 -5.13 6.07
CA VAL A 34 -8.84 -4.01 6.92
C VAL A 34 -9.88 -2.92 6.75
N GLU A 35 -10.56 -2.58 7.85
CA GLU A 35 -11.48 -1.44 7.87
C GLU A 35 -10.69 -0.15 7.64
N GLN A 36 -11.09 0.63 6.65
CA GLN A 36 -10.49 1.95 6.42
C GLN A 36 -11.11 2.94 7.39
N SER A 37 -10.40 3.22 8.48
CA SER A 37 -10.75 4.31 9.38
C SER A 37 -10.81 5.61 8.58
N LYS A 38 -11.77 6.50 8.89
CA LYS A 38 -11.94 7.79 8.20
C LYS A 38 -10.68 8.68 8.24
N ASP A 39 -9.81 8.44 9.21
CA ASP A 39 -8.51 9.12 9.38
C ASP A 39 -7.37 8.49 8.57
N MET A 40 -7.58 7.29 8.01
CA MET A 40 -6.70 6.69 7.00
C MET A 40 -7.13 7.16 5.61
N THR A 41 -7.14 8.47 5.39
CA THR A 41 -6.95 8.97 4.03
C THR A 41 -5.71 8.26 3.48
N PRO A 42 -5.79 7.48 2.38
CA PRO A 42 -4.57 7.18 1.64
C PRO A 42 -3.91 8.54 1.39
N PRO A 43 -2.59 8.70 1.58
CA PRO A 43 -1.97 9.99 1.33
C PRO A 43 -2.42 10.40 -0.06
N GLN A 44 -3.32 11.38 -0.10
CA GLN A 44 -3.69 12.05 -1.32
C GLN A 44 -2.48 12.93 -1.56
N THR A 45 -1.40 12.32 -2.04
CA THR A 45 -0.40 13.09 -2.76
C THR A 45 -1.21 13.71 -3.88
N PRO A 46 -1.36 15.04 -3.92
CA PRO A 46 -2.07 15.67 -5.01
C PRO A 46 -1.43 15.16 -6.30
N LEU A 47 -2.19 14.40 -7.09
CA LEU A 47 -1.76 13.85 -8.39
C LEU A 47 -1.32 14.96 -9.38
N GLY A 48 -1.47 16.23 -9.00
CA GLY A 48 -1.02 17.41 -9.72
C GLY A 48 0.45 17.76 -9.55
N ASP A 49 1.10 17.43 -8.42
CA ASP A 49 2.49 17.84 -8.14
C ASP A 49 3.29 16.66 -7.59
N ASN A 50 3.45 15.59 -8.38
CA ASN A 50 4.49 14.62 -8.10
C ASN A 50 5.79 15.14 -8.74
N PRO A 51 6.71 15.79 -7.98
CA PRO A 51 7.91 16.42 -8.54
C PRO A 51 8.85 15.41 -9.23
N LEU A 52 8.64 14.12 -9.01
CA LEU A 52 9.44 13.04 -9.55
C LEU A 52 8.82 12.39 -10.79
N LYS A 53 7.67 12.89 -11.27
CA LYS A 53 7.00 12.33 -12.46
C LYS A 53 7.88 12.53 -13.71
N GLY A 54 8.43 11.43 -14.22
CA GLY A 54 9.32 11.44 -15.40
C GLY A 54 10.81 11.51 -15.06
N SER A 55 11.17 11.59 -13.78
CA SER A 55 12.56 11.57 -13.34
C SER A 55 13.09 10.13 -13.25
N ILE A 56 14.32 9.91 -13.73
CA ILE A 56 15.04 8.65 -13.52
C ILE A 56 15.80 8.79 -12.20
N LEU A 57 15.38 8.02 -11.19
CA LEU A 57 16.05 7.96 -9.90
C LEU A 57 17.14 6.90 -9.95
N TYR A 58 18.39 7.32 -9.73
CA TYR A 58 19.53 6.43 -9.56
C TYR A 58 19.89 6.39 -8.07
N PHE A 59 19.95 5.18 -7.51
CA PHE A 59 20.33 4.96 -6.12
C PHE A 59 21.70 4.30 -6.09
N GLU A 60 22.69 4.98 -5.51
CA GLU A 60 24.05 4.45 -5.35
C GLU A 60 24.09 3.28 -4.36
N SER A 61 23.32 3.36 -3.28
CA SER A 61 23.20 2.31 -2.26
C SER A 61 21.74 2.14 -1.82
N PRO A 62 20.93 1.38 -2.59
CA PRO A 62 19.48 1.29 -2.36
C PRO A 62 19.09 0.57 -1.06
N LEU A 63 20.05 -0.06 -0.39
CA LEU A 63 19.85 -0.77 0.87
C LEU A 63 20.41 0.00 2.06
N GLU A 64 21.00 1.18 1.84
CA GLU A 64 21.43 2.03 2.93
C GLU A 64 20.19 2.59 3.67
N PRO A 65 20.13 2.46 5.00
CA PRO A 65 19.01 2.97 5.77
C PRO A 65 18.94 4.49 5.67
N ALA A 66 17.75 5.02 5.45
CA ALA A 66 17.52 6.46 5.28
C ALA A 66 17.79 7.30 6.54
N VAL A 67 17.85 6.63 7.70
CA VAL A 67 18.15 7.23 9.01
C VAL A 67 19.07 6.30 9.78
N SER A 68 19.89 6.89 10.64
CA SER A 68 20.77 6.12 11.53
C SER A 68 19.96 5.37 12.61
N VAL A 69 20.58 4.34 13.20
CA VAL A 69 19.98 3.58 14.32
C VAL A 69 19.70 4.49 15.52
N ASP A 70 20.56 5.48 15.76
CA ASP A 70 20.42 6.42 16.88
C ASP A 70 19.22 7.37 16.66
N GLU A 71 19.00 7.84 15.43
CA GLU A 71 17.82 8.64 15.07
C GLU A 71 16.51 7.84 15.20
N TRP A 72 16.56 6.54 14.89
CA TRP A 72 15.40 5.66 15.06
C TRP A 72 15.03 5.45 16.53
N ASN A 73 16.04 5.31 17.40
CA ASN A 73 15.84 5.09 18.84
C ASN A 73 15.36 6.35 19.58
N ALA A 74 15.61 7.55 19.05
CA ALA A 74 15.19 8.81 19.65
C ALA A 74 13.66 9.05 19.57
N LEU A 75 12.92 8.24 18.81
CA LEU A 75 11.47 8.34 18.63
C LEU A 75 10.67 7.38 19.54
N GLN A 76 11.34 6.61 20.41
CA GLN A 76 10.71 5.74 21.42
C GLN A 76 10.66 6.42 22.80
#